data_AF-A0A1M6KLS5-F1
#
_entry.id   AF-A0A1M6KLS5-F1
#
_cell.length_a   1.000
_cell.length_b   1.000
_cell.length_c   1.000
_cell.angle_alpha   90.00
_cell.angle_beta   90.00
_cell.angle_gamma   90.00
#
_symmetry.space_group_name_H-M   'P 1'
#
loop_
_entity.id
_entity.type
_entity.pdbx_description
1 polymer ?
#
loop_
_entity_poly.entity_id
_entity_poly.type
_entity_poly.pdbx_seq_one_letter_code
_entity_poly.pdbx_strand_id
1 'polypeptide(L)'
;MGFKDDFLRKTKMLNAHGVKVGVDEVMNFLVKPESVNKMIIASEMGLPVLTLIGKELEIMFNEHSNFPVVYLGNDKNPTARQNVGRMIKVVMEQYGYTPIDGGLSEQARIPAVSGTDYFSTSAIYAKTGEAKLEIEVISKEIEQH
;
A
#
# COMPACT_ATOMS: atom_id res chain seq x y z
N MET A 1 -21.77 -1.28 1.26
CA MET A 1 -20.59 -2.09 1.65
C MET A 1 -19.42 -1.56 0.87
N GLY A 2 -18.36 -1.09 1.53
CA GLY A 2 -17.23 -0.45 0.85
C GLY A 2 -16.36 -1.48 0.12
N PHE A 3 -15.55 -1.04 -0.85
CA PHE A 3 -14.66 -1.96 -1.60
C PHE A 3 -13.70 -2.73 -0.68
N LYS A 4 -13.30 -2.11 0.45
CA LYS A 4 -12.51 -2.74 1.52
C LYS A 4 -13.22 -3.96 2.10
N ASP A 5 -14.49 -3.83 2.48
CA ASP A 5 -15.27 -4.93 3.07
C ASP A 5 -15.43 -6.08 2.07
N ASP A 6 -15.64 -5.74 0.80
CA ASP A 6 -15.71 -6.72 -0.28
C ASP A 6 -14.38 -7.46 -0.50
N PHE A 7 -13.26 -6.74 -0.44
CA PHE A 7 -11.93 -7.33 -0.48
C PHE A 7 -11.72 -8.29 0.69
N LEU A 8 -12.01 -7.85 1.93
CA LEU A 8 -11.82 -8.67 3.13
C LEU A 8 -12.69 -9.92 3.14
N ARG A 9 -13.91 -9.86 2.60
CA ARG A 9 -14.78 -11.03 2.44
C ARG A 9 -14.20 -12.04 1.45
N LYS A 10 -13.71 -11.58 0.30
CA LYS A 10 -13.27 -12.44 -0.81
C LYS A 10 -11.84 -12.96 -0.67
N THR A 11 -10.97 -12.22 0.02
CA THR A 11 -9.56 -12.57 0.12
C THR A 11 -9.33 -13.86 0.90
N LYS A 12 -8.38 -14.67 0.44
CA LYS A 12 -7.83 -15.84 1.13
C LYS A 12 -6.56 -15.50 1.92
N MET A 13 -6.14 -14.24 1.93
CA MET A 13 -4.99 -13.80 2.71
C MET A 13 -5.29 -13.94 4.20
N LEU A 14 -4.33 -14.48 4.93
CA LEU A 14 -4.35 -14.65 6.37
C LEU A 14 -3.02 -14.16 6.92
N ASN A 15 -2.99 -13.79 8.21
CA ASN A 15 -1.74 -13.56 8.92
C ASN A 15 -1.11 -14.86 9.44
N ALA A 16 -0.03 -14.73 10.21
CA ALA A 16 0.69 -15.86 10.82
C ALA A 16 -0.19 -16.74 11.74
N HIS A 17 -1.30 -16.22 12.25
CA HIS A 17 -2.23 -16.95 13.14
C HIS A 17 -3.45 -17.52 12.40
N GLY A 18 -3.48 -17.46 11.06
CA GLY A 18 -4.61 -17.96 10.28
C GLY A 18 -5.86 -17.09 10.35
N VAL A 19 -5.74 -15.84 10.81
CA VAL A 19 -6.86 -14.88 10.91
C VAL A 19 -6.64 -13.68 9.99
N LYS A 20 -7.71 -12.93 9.71
CA LYS A 20 -7.66 -11.76 8.81
C LYS A 20 -7.29 -10.44 9.50
N VAL A 21 -7.06 -10.44 10.82
CA VAL A 21 -6.84 -9.21 11.61
C VAL A 21 -5.70 -8.37 11.02
N GLY A 22 -4.53 -8.96 10.81
CA GLY A 22 -3.41 -8.23 10.20
C GLY A 22 -3.66 -7.75 8.76
N VAL A 23 -4.45 -8.51 7.99
CA VAL A 23 -4.83 -8.11 6.62
C VAL A 23 -5.76 -6.89 6.65
N ASP A 24 -6.70 -6.86 7.60
CA ASP A 24 -7.59 -5.71 7.82
C ASP A 24 -6.79 -4.48 8.28
N GLU A 25 -5.84 -4.63 9.20
CA GLU A 25 -4.97 -3.54 9.64
C GLU A 25 -4.15 -2.93 8.49
N VAL A 26 -3.54 -3.75 7.63
CA VAL A 26 -2.82 -3.26 6.44
C VAL A 26 -3.78 -2.56 5.48
N MET A 27 -4.94 -3.15 5.19
CA MET A 27 -5.93 -2.50 4.34
C MET A 27 -6.39 -1.17 4.93
N ASN A 28 -6.63 -1.09 6.24
CA ASN A 28 -6.97 0.16 6.93
C ASN A 28 -5.90 1.22 6.74
N PHE A 29 -4.62 0.85 6.84
CA PHE A 29 -3.54 1.78 6.51
C PHE A 29 -3.58 2.23 5.06
N LEU A 30 -3.73 1.31 4.10
CA LEU A 30 -3.63 1.61 2.67
C LEU A 30 -4.80 2.44 2.15
N VAL A 31 -6.00 2.31 2.73
CA VAL A 31 -7.19 3.09 2.31
C VAL A 31 -7.30 4.46 2.96
N LYS A 32 -6.40 4.82 3.90
CA LYS A 32 -6.35 6.18 4.45
C LYS A 32 -6.13 7.19 3.33
N PRO A 33 -6.85 8.33 3.31
CA PRO A 33 -6.65 9.36 2.30
C PRO A 33 -5.20 9.80 2.16
N GLU A 34 -4.45 9.93 3.27
CA GLU A 34 -3.03 10.32 3.20
C GLU A 34 -2.18 9.25 2.49
N SER A 35 -2.40 7.97 2.81
CA SER A 35 -1.70 6.84 2.19
C SER A 35 -1.98 6.76 0.69
N VAL A 36 -3.26 6.86 0.30
CA VAL A 36 -3.65 6.83 -1.11
C VAL A 36 -3.05 8.03 -1.84
N ASN A 37 -3.14 9.23 -1.28
CA ASN A 37 -2.58 10.43 -1.90
C ASN A 37 -1.06 10.29 -2.11
N LYS A 38 -0.31 9.80 -1.11
CA LYS A 38 1.13 9.53 -1.25
C LYS A 38 1.42 8.48 -2.35
N MET A 39 0.60 7.43 -2.47
CA MET A 39 0.76 6.43 -3.54
C MET A 39 0.45 7.01 -4.93
N ILE A 40 -0.57 7.87 -5.04
CA ILE A 40 -0.90 8.61 -6.28
C ILE A 40 0.25 9.54 -6.67
N ILE A 41 0.75 10.36 -5.74
CA ILE A 41 1.88 11.27 -5.99
C ILE A 41 3.12 10.49 -6.46
N ALA A 42 3.46 9.38 -5.79
CA ALA A 42 4.57 8.53 -6.22
C ALA A 42 4.38 8.03 -7.67
N SER A 43 3.16 7.64 -8.02
CA SER A 43 2.80 7.15 -9.35
C SER A 43 2.89 8.25 -10.41
N GLU A 44 2.41 9.46 -10.12
CA GLU A 44 2.48 10.63 -11.01
C GLU A 44 3.93 11.09 -11.24
N MET A 45 4.81 10.88 -10.26
CA MET A 45 6.25 11.11 -10.40
C MET A 45 6.98 9.98 -11.16
N GLY A 46 6.27 8.93 -11.60
CA GLY A 46 6.87 7.75 -12.24
C GLY A 46 7.75 6.93 -11.28
N LEU A 47 7.53 7.06 -9.97
CA LEU A 47 8.27 6.35 -8.94
C LEU A 47 7.54 5.06 -8.53
N PRO A 48 8.27 4.09 -7.94
CA PRO A 48 7.65 2.90 -7.34
C PRO A 48 6.60 3.31 -6.30
N VAL A 49 5.43 2.69 -6.29
CA VAL A 49 4.28 3.09 -5.44
C VAL A 49 4.58 3.14 -3.94
N LEU A 50 5.52 2.31 -3.46
CA LEU A 50 5.92 2.30 -2.05
C LEU A 50 6.87 3.44 -1.66
N THR A 51 7.34 4.26 -2.60
CA THR A 51 8.40 5.25 -2.34
C THR A 51 8.07 6.21 -1.20
N LEU A 52 6.82 6.65 -1.07
CA LEU A 52 6.42 7.64 -0.06
C LEU A 52 5.73 7.05 1.18
N ILE A 53 5.40 5.75 1.16
CA ILE A 53 4.67 5.08 2.26
C ILE A 53 5.43 3.91 2.87
N GLY A 54 6.49 3.42 2.21
CA GLY A 54 7.14 2.17 2.57
C GLY A 54 7.72 2.19 3.98
N LYS A 55 8.37 3.28 4.39
CA LYS A 55 8.94 3.39 5.74
C LYS A 55 7.87 3.39 6.84
N GLU A 56 6.80 4.15 6.63
CA GLU A 56 5.67 4.18 7.57
C GLU A 56 5.04 2.78 7.69
N LEU A 57 4.86 2.10 6.56
CA LEU A 57 4.36 0.72 6.51
C LEU A 57 5.28 -0.23 7.28
N GLU A 58 6.60 -0.16 7.11
CA GLU A 58 7.55 -1.00 7.85
C GLU A 58 7.51 -0.76 9.37
N ILE A 59 7.36 0.50 9.79
CA ILE A 59 7.27 0.85 11.22
C ILE A 59 6.02 0.25 11.85
N MET A 60 4.86 0.37 11.19
CA MET A 60 3.59 -0.16 11.71
C MET A 60 3.51 -1.69 11.67
N PHE A 61 4.06 -2.30 10.62
CA PHE A 61 3.96 -3.74 10.36
C PHE A 61 5.29 -4.46 10.63
N ASN A 62 5.96 -4.07 11.70
CA ASN A 62 7.21 -4.69 12.18
C ASN A 62 6.98 -6.11 12.73
N GLU A 63 8.04 -6.74 13.24
CA GLU A 63 8.05 -8.12 13.75
C GLU A 63 7.05 -8.40 14.89
N HIS A 64 6.54 -7.36 15.57
CA HIS A 64 5.58 -7.46 16.67
C HIS A 64 4.12 -7.21 16.25
N SER A 65 3.89 -6.89 14.97
CA SER A 65 2.55 -6.62 14.46
C SER A 65 1.75 -7.90 14.16
N ASN A 66 0.44 -7.77 13.93
CA ASN A 66 -0.39 -8.88 13.44
C ASN A 66 -0.13 -9.22 11.96
N PHE A 67 0.71 -8.46 11.26
CA PHE A 67 1.08 -8.67 9.85
C PHE A 67 2.56 -8.34 9.60
N PRO A 68 3.50 -9.08 10.19
CA PRO A 68 4.91 -8.71 10.18
C PRO A 68 5.49 -8.80 8.75
N VAL A 69 5.97 -7.69 8.18
CA VAL A 69 6.66 -7.66 6.88
C VAL A 69 8.13 -8.09 6.98
N VAL A 70 8.59 -8.30 8.20
CA VAL A 70 9.91 -8.76 8.60
C VAL A 70 9.76 -9.75 9.75
N TYR A 71 10.55 -10.81 9.77
CA TYR A 71 10.72 -11.70 10.91
C TYR A 71 11.72 -11.11 11.92
N LEU A 72 11.98 -11.82 13.02
CA LEU A 72 13.01 -11.46 13.98
C LEU A 72 14.40 -11.39 13.30
N GLY A 73 15.17 -10.34 13.60
CA GLY A 73 16.57 -10.23 13.19
C GLY A 73 16.79 -9.83 11.72
N ASN A 74 15.91 -8.98 11.16
CA ASN A 74 15.97 -8.44 9.78
C ASN A 74 15.71 -9.45 8.64
N ASP A 75 15.27 -10.67 8.95
CA ASP A 75 14.88 -11.59 7.89
C ASP A 75 13.54 -11.15 7.28
N LYS A 76 13.47 -10.97 5.95
CA LYS A 76 12.30 -10.38 5.29
C LYS A 76 11.18 -11.41 5.23
N ASN A 77 9.92 -11.01 5.47
CA ASN A 77 8.77 -11.88 5.25
C ASN A 77 8.26 -11.74 3.80
N PRO A 78 8.66 -12.63 2.86
CA PRO A 78 8.30 -12.48 1.45
C PRO A 78 6.79 -12.58 1.21
N THR A 79 6.09 -13.43 1.95
CA THR A 79 4.65 -13.65 1.79
C THR A 79 3.85 -12.43 2.21
N ALA A 80 4.16 -11.86 3.38
CA ALA A 80 3.53 -10.62 3.84
C ALA A 80 3.78 -9.48 2.86
N ARG A 81 5.02 -9.29 2.42
CA ARG A 81 5.40 -8.23 1.48
C ARG A 81 4.72 -8.37 0.11
N GLN A 82 4.59 -9.59 -0.42
CA GLN A 82 3.84 -9.83 -1.65
C GLN A 82 2.35 -9.54 -1.47
N ASN A 83 1.78 -9.89 -0.33
CA ASN A 83 0.38 -9.59 -0.01
C ASN A 83 0.14 -8.07 0.11
N VAL A 84 1.09 -7.29 0.65
CA VAL A 84 1.06 -5.81 0.59
C VAL A 84 0.95 -5.34 -0.85
N GLY A 85 1.79 -5.83 -1.76
CA GLY A 85 1.71 -5.47 -3.18
C GLY A 85 0.35 -5.80 -3.82
N ARG A 86 -0.24 -6.94 -3.47
CA ARG A 86 -1.59 -7.33 -3.94
C ARG A 86 -2.68 -6.43 -3.36
N MET A 87 -2.58 -6.03 -2.10
CA MET A 87 -3.51 -5.11 -1.45
C MET A 87 -3.44 -3.71 -2.08
N ILE A 88 -2.23 -3.20 -2.32
CA ILE A 88 -2.00 -1.92 -3.02
C ILE A 88 -2.66 -1.94 -4.40
N LYS A 89 -2.50 -3.02 -5.16
CA LYS A 89 -3.14 -3.15 -6.47
C LYS A 89 -4.66 -2.93 -6.39
N VAL A 90 -5.33 -3.59 -5.44
CA VAL A 90 -6.78 -3.45 -5.25
C VAL A 90 -7.18 -2.02 -4.91
N VAL A 91 -6.39 -1.33 -4.08
CA VAL A 91 -6.63 0.06 -3.70
C VAL A 91 -6.44 0.99 -4.90
N MET A 92 -5.29 0.91 -5.57
CA MET A 92 -4.94 1.78 -6.71
C MET A 92 -5.92 1.62 -7.88
N GLU A 93 -6.42 0.41 -8.12
CA GLU A 93 -7.47 0.15 -9.13
C GLU A 93 -8.77 0.92 -8.84
N GLN A 94 -9.10 1.22 -7.58
CA GLN A 94 -10.28 2.04 -7.28
C GLN A 94 -10.12 3.49 -7.74
N TYR A 95 -8.89 3.97 -7.85
CA TYR A 95 -8.58 5.35 -8.27
C TYR A 95 -8.18 5.43 -9.76
N GLY A 96 -8.36 4.34 -10.52
CA GLY A 96 -8.04 4.29 -11.96
C GLY A 96 -6.55 4.09 -12.27
N TYR A 97 -5.74 3.74 -11.28
CA TYR A 97 -4.31 3.48 -11.47
C TYR A 97 -4.03 1.99 -11.63
N THR A 98 -3.35 1.62 -12.71
CA THR A 98 -2.87 0.24 -12.94
C THR A 98 -1.35 0.22 -12.98
N PRO A 99 -0.70 -0.91 -12.66
CA PRO A 99 0.72 -1.08 -12.90
C PRO A 99 1.05 -0.82 -14.38
N ILE A 100 2.13 -0.10 -14.66
CA ILE A 100 2.72 0.01 -16.01
C ILE A 100 3.29 -1.37 -16.39
N ASP A 101 3.29 -1.71 -17.68
CA ASP A 101 3.58 -3.05 -18.25
C ASP A 101 4.70 -3.85 -17.57
N GLY A 102 4.52 -5.18 -17.55
CA GLY A 102 5.46 -6.19 -17.02
C GLY A 102 4.91 -7.12 -15.91
N GLY A 103 3.72 -6.85 -15.38
CA GLY A 103 3.09 -7.67 -14.34
C GLY A 103 3.83 -7.65 -12.98
N LEU A 104 3.59 -8.62 -12.11
CA LEU A 104 4.25 -8.72 -10.78
C LEU A 104 5.78 -8.86 -10.85
N SER A 105 6.32 -9.17 -12.03
CA SER A 105 7.75 -9.39 -12.33
C SER A 105 8.54 -8.10 -12.58
N GLU A 106 7.92 -7.05 -13.08
CA GLU A 106 8.61 -5.77 -13.33
C GLU A 106 8.43 -4.85 -12.13
N GLN A 107 9.30 -5.05 -11.14
CA GLN A 107 9.36 -4.20 -9.97
C GLN A 107 10.55 -3.25 -10.12
N ALA A 108 10.30 -1.96 -10.02
CA ALA A 108 11.35 -0.96 -9.99
C ALA A 108 11.96 -0.86 -8.59
N ARG A 109 13.26 -0.56 -8.54
CA ARG A 109 13.98 -0.36 -7.28
C ARG A 109 13.42 0.86 -6.55
N ILE A 110 13.05 0.68 -5.28
CA ILE A 110 12.61 1.79 -4.43
C ILE A 110 13.82 2.70 -4.18
N PRO A 111 13.72 4.02 -4.43
CA PRO A 111 14.81 4.96 -4.19
C PRO A 111 15.24 5.02 -2.72
N ALA A 112 16.52 5.29 -2.46
CA ALA A 112 17.06 5.36 -1.10
C ALA A 112 16.39 6.42 -0.21
N VAL A 113 15.87 7.49 -0.81
CA VAL A 113 15.11 8.55 -0.10
C VAL A 113 13.84 8.03 0.59
N SER A 114 13.32 6.87 0.18
CA SER A 114 12.18 6.23 0.85
C SER A 114 12.48 5.76 2.27
N GLY A 115 13.75 5.52 2.61
CA GLY A 115 14.17 5.01 3.92
C GLY A 115 13.71 3.59 4.25
N THR A 116 13.28 2.80 3.26
CA THR A 116 12.80 1.42 3.45
C THR A 116 13.95 0.42 3.64
N ASP A 117 13.81 -0.45 4.64
CA ASP A 117 14.79 -1.49 4.98
C ASP A 117 14.41 -2.86 4.39
N TYR A 118 13.10 -3.14 4.38
CA TYR A 118 12.54 -4.45 4.07
C TYR A 118 11.96 -4.51 2.66
N PHE A 119 11.35 -3.44 2.17
CA PHE A 119 10.95 -3.30 0.77
C PHE A 119 12.09 -2.76 -0.10
N SER A 120 12.53 -3.57 -1.06
CA SER A 120 13.57 -3.19 -2.04
C SER A 120 13.02 -2.67 -3.36
N THR A 121 11.83 -3.14 -3.72
CA THR A 121 11.25 -2.99 -5.05
C THR A 121 9.73 -2.90 -4.93
N SER A 122 9.09 -2.16 -5.83
CA SER A 122 7.64 -2.18 -6.00
C SER A 122 7.25 -1.80 -7.44
N ALA A 123 6.00 -2.07 -7.83
CA ALA A 123 5.49 -1.67 -9.13
C ALA A 123 5.37 -0.14 -9.25
N ILE A 124 5.50 0.37 -10.47
CA ILE A 124 5.16 1.74 -10.87
C ILE A 124 3.74 1.71 -11.43
N TYR A 125 2.93 2.70 -11.10
CA TYR A 125 1.54 2.79 -11.55
C TYR A 125 1.35 4.01 -12.46
N ALA A 126 0.40 3.92 -13.37
CA ALA A 126 -0.09 5.03 -14.18
C ALA A 126 -1.62 5.07 -14.18
N LYS A 127 -2.19 6.26 -14.38
CA LYS A 127 -3.64 6.45 -14.51
C LYS A 127 -4.08 6.04 -15.92
N THR A 128 -4.57 4.81 -16.05
CA THR A 128 -4.93 4.18 -17.34
C THR A 128 -6.37 3.66 -17.35
N GLY A 129 -6.98 3.50 -16.17
CA GLY A 129 -8.33 2.99 -16.00
C GLY A 129 -9.33 4.06 -15.55
N GLU A 130 -10.60 3.69 -15.55
CA GLU A 130 -11.68 4.51 -14.99
C GLU A 130 -11.62 4.50 -13.46
N ALA A 131 -11.62 5.70 -12.85
CA ALA A 131 -11.63 5.85 -11.41
C ALA A 131 -13.05 5.61 -10.85
N LYS A 132 -13.13 4.83 -9.77
CA LYS A 132 -14.36 4.59 -8.99
C LYS A 132 -14.44 5.47 -7.75
N LEU A 133 -13.30 5.97 -7.30
CA LEU A 133 -13.13 6.85 -6.16
C LEU A 133 -12.21 8.01 -6.57
N GLU A 134 -12.42 9.16 -5.93
CA GLU A 134 -11.60 10.36 -6.08
C GLU A 134 -11.19 10.88 -4.70
N ILE A 135 -10.03 11.53 -4.63
CA ILE A 135 -9.58 12.24 -3.43
C ILE A 135 -9.94 13.71 -3.59
N GLU A 136 -10.79 14.22 -2.70
CA GLU A 136 -11.08 15.66 -2.60
C GLU A 136 -10.22 16.28 -1.50
N VAL A 137 -9.40 17.28 -1.85
CA VAL A 137 -8.59 18.04 -0.90
C VAL A 137 -9.31 19.35 -0.59
N ILE A 138 -9.76 19.50 0.66
CA ILE A 138 -10.49 20.68 1.12
C ILE A 138 -9.59 21.49 2.04
N SER A 139 -9.18 22.68 1.61
CA SER A 139 -8.59 23.70 2.49
C SER A 139 -9.70 24.54 3.11
N LYS A 140 -9.64 24.79 4.42
CA LYS A 140 -10.53 25.73 5.10
C LYS A 140 -9.68 26.71 5.91
N GLU A 141 -9.98 27.99 5.77
CA GLU A 141 -9.46 29.01 6.68
C GLU A 141 -10.08 28.81 8.05
N ILE A 142 -9.23 28.77 9.09
CA ILE A 142 -9.69 28.72 10.47
C ILE A 142 -9.83 30.16 10.93
N GLU A 143 -11.06 30.65 11.06
CA GLU A 143 -11.32 31.92 11.74
C GLU A 143 -10.95 31.75 13.23
N GLN A 144 -9.87 32.41 13.64
CA GLN A 144 -9.53 32.56 15.06
C GLN A 144 -10.40 33.69 15.62
N HIS A 145 -11.39 33.35 16.44
CA HIS A 145 -12.12 34.32 17.27
C HIS A 145 -11.35 34.63 18.56
#